data_AF-A0A3A8WMJ8-F1
#
_entry.id   AF-A0A3A8WMJ8-F1
#
_cell.length_a   1.000
_cell.length_b   1.000
_cell.length_c   1.000
_cell.angle_alpha   90.00
_cell.angle_beta   90.00
_cell.angle_gamma   90.00
#
_symmetry.space_group_name_H-M   'P 1'
#
loop_
_entity.id
_entity.type
_entity.pdbx_description
1 polymer ?
#
loop_
_entity_poly.entity_id
_entity_poly.type
_entity_poly.pdbx_seq_one_letter_code
_entity_poly.pdbx_strand_id
1 'polypeptide(L)'
;MKGADTMAAKRKDSKGRILRKGEGQRSDGRYMFRYTDLCGESRVEYSWRLVETDPYPKGKQKDLSLREKEALIEQDRHDLISTSHGNMTVNELFDFYEKEAREDYCAHRRKLH
;
A
#
# COMPACT_ATOMS: atom_id res chain seq x y z
N MET A 1 -36.52 -2.06 12.99
CA MET A 1 -35.16 -2.22 13.54
C MET A 1 -34.37 -0.97 13.18
N LYS A 2 -33.95 -0.15 14.16
CA LYS A 2 -33.24 1.11 13.91
C LYS A 2 -31.78 0.79 13.54
N GLY A 3 -31.39 1.06 12.30
CA GLY A 3 -29.99 1.09 11.90
C GLY A 3 -29.35 2.31 12.54
N ALA A 4 -28.55 2.08 13.59
CA ALA A 4 -27.69 3.09 14.14
C ALA A 4 -26.51 3.23 13.19
N ASP A 5 -26.48 4.31 12.40
CA ASP A 5 -25.28 4.78 11.75
C ASP A 5 -24.28 5.20 12.84
N THR A 6 -23.54 4.21 13.35
CA THR A 6 -22.40 4.41 14.23
C THR A 6 -21.42 5.34 13.51
N MET A 7 -21.36 6.60 13.94
CA MET A 7 -20.34 7.57 13.56
C MET A 7 -18.98 7.02 13.97
N ALA A 8 -18.39 6.17 13.13
CA ALA A 8 -17.06 5.64 13.34
C ALA A 8 -16.09 6.82 13.35
N ALA A 9 -15.59 7.17 14.53
CA ALA A 9 -14.61 8.24 14.68
C ALA A 9 -13.42 7.95 13.76
N LYS A 10 -13.18 8.85 12.80
CA LYS A 10 -12.05 8.72 11.89
C LYS A 10 -10.76 8.63 12.71
N ARG A 11 -9.91 7.66 12.41
CA ARG A 11 -8.60 7.51 13.04
C ARG A 11 -7.76 8.75 12.77
N LYS A 12 -7.09 9.26 13.80
CA LYS A 12 -6.22 10.42 13.71
C LYS A 12 -4.82 10.08 14.22
N ASP A 13 -3.82 10.78 13.71
CA ASP A 13 -2.47 10.76 14.26
C ASP A 13 -2.35 11.69 15.49
N SER A 14 -1.18 11.68 16.14
CA SER A 14 -0.85 12.55 17.27
C SER A 14 -0.90 14.05 16.95
N LYS A 15 -0.88 14.42 15.67
CA LYS A 15 -0.98 15.80 15.19
C LYS A 15 -2.42 16.18 14.77
N GLY A 16 -3.39 15.28 14.97
CA GLY A 16 -4.79 15.50 14.63
C GLY A 16 -5.15 15.30 13.15
N ARG A 17 -4.23 14.81 12.32
CA ARG A 17 -4.48 14.51 10.90
C ARG A 17 -5.23 13.20 10.76
N ILE A 18 -6.12 13.12 9.78
CA ILE A 18 -6.90 11.91 9.52
C ILE A 18 -6.04 10.87 8.81
N LEU A 19 -6.00 9.66 9.38
CA LEU A 19 -5.35 8.50 8.79
C LEU A 19 -6.31 7.75 7.86
N ARG A 20 -5.82 7.32 6.71
CA ARG A 20 -6.54 6.51 5.72
C ARG A 20 -6.66 5.06 6.19
N LYS A 21 -7.44 4.26 5.47
CA LYS A 21 -7.56 2.81 5.72
C LYS A 21 -6.18 2.16 5.53
N GLY A 22 -5.78 1.31 6.47
CA GLY A 22 -4.46 0.67 6.45
C GLY A 22 -3.36 1.51 7.09
N GLU A 23 -3.53 2.84 7.18
CA GLU A 23 -2.57 3.74 7.84
C GLU A 23 -2.67 3.65 9.37
N GLY A 24 -1.53 3.75 10.05
CA GLY A 24 -1.38 3.82 11.49
C GLY A 24 -0.17 4.64 11.89
N GLN A 25 -0.16 5.12 13.13
CA GLN A 25 1.01 5.73 13.74
C GLN A 25 1.46 4.87 14.92
N ARG A 26 2.75 4.56 14.97
CA ARG A 26 3.39 3.83 16.07
C ARG A 26 3.74 4.78 17.22
N SER A 27 4.00 4.22 18.39
CA SER A 27 4.44 4.96 19.58
C SER A 27 5.78 5.69 19.40
N ASP A 28 6.64 5.22 18.50
CA ASP A 28 7.91 5.87 18.13
C ASP A 28 7.76 7.05 17.16
N GLY A 29 6.52 7.33 16.72
CA GLY A 29 6.20 8.40 15.77
C GLY A 29 6.33 8.01 14.30
N ARG A 30 6.76 6.78 13.97
CA ARG A 30 6.73 6.27 12.59
C ARG A 30 5.31 5.97 12.17
N TYR A 31 5.02 6.24 10.91
CA TYR A 31 3.81 5.79 10.26
C TYR A 31 4.00 4.39 9.71
N MET A 32 2.90 3.65 9.65
CA MET A 32 2.82 2.33 9.05
C MET A 32 1.60 2.25 8.12
N PHE A 33 1.76 1.54 7.01
CA PHE A 33 0.67 1.23 6.08
C PHE A 33 0.59 -0.27 5.89
N ARG A 34 -0.51 -0.89 6.33
CA ARG A 34 -0.77 -2.32 6.12
C ARG A 34 -1.59 -2.52 4.85
N TYR A 35 -1.10 -3.40 3.98
CA TYR A 35 -1.77 -3.80 2.75
C TYR A 35 -1.63 -5.31 2.51
N THR A 36 -2.45 -5.82 1.60
CA THR A 36 -2.30 -7.16 1.05
C THR A 36 -1.61 -7.01 -0.29
N ASP A 37 -0.47 -7.67 -0.47
CA ASP A 37 0.24 -7.66 -1.75
C ASP A 37 -0.45 -8.54 -2.80
N LEU A 38 0.08 -8.53 -4.01
CA LEU A 38 -0.44 -9.33 -5.14
C LEU A 38 -0.27 -10.84 -4.93
N CYS A 39 0.63 -11.25 -4.04
CA CYS A 39 0.83 -12.64 -3.64
C CYS A 39 -0.23 -13.08 -2.62
N GLY A 40 -1.01 -12.16 -2.06
CA GLY A 40 -1.99 -12.40 -1.00
C GLY A 40 -1.40 -12.32 0.41
N GLU A 41 -0.14 -11.90 0.55
CA GLU A 41 0.55 -11.80 1.83
C GLU A 41 0.30 -10.44 2.49
N SER A 42 0.08 -10.44 3.81
CA SER A 42 -0.05 -9.18 4.57
C SER A 42 1.31 -8.51 4.73
N ARG A 43 1.44 -7.30 4.21
CA ARG A 43 2.66 -6.48 4.28
C ARG A 43 2.43 -5.21 5.06
N VAL A 44 3.53 -4.63 5.55
CA VAL A 44 3.53 -3.36 6.27
C VAL A 44 4.70 -2.51 5.79
N GLU A 45 4.40 -1.38 5.16
CA GLU A 45 5.40 -0.35 4.88
C GLU A 45 5.53 0.61 6.07
N TYR A 46 6.74 1.13 6.28
CA TYR A 46 7.02 2.13 7.29
C TYR A 46 7.58 3.41 6.67
N SER A 47 7.26 4.56 7.29
CA SER A 47 7.92 5.83 6.99
C SER A 47 7.92 6.74 8.20
N TRP A 48 8.91 7.62 8.31
CA TRP A 48 8.94 8.67 9.34
C TRP A 48 7.95 9.81 9.06
N ARG A 49 7.44 9.89 7.84
CA ARG A 49 6.64 11.00 7.33
C ARG A 49 5.33 10.48 6.76
N LEU A 50 4.25 11.23 6.94
CA LEU A 50 2.94 10.84 6.40
C LEU A 50 2.80 11.33 4.95
N VAL A 51 3.16 12.59 4.72
CA VAL A 51 3.12 13.27 3.42
C VAL A 51 4.51 13.76 3.02
N GLU A 52 4.71 13.96 1.72
CA GLU A 52 5.97 14.44 1.14
C GLU A 52 6.40 15.80 1.70
N THR A 53 5.45 16.66 2.06
CA THR A 53 5.71 17.99 2.61
C THR A 53 6.21 17.96 4.06
N ASP A 54 6.10 16.83 4.76
CA ASP A 54 6.56 16.72 6.14
C ASP A 54 8.10 16.83 6.21
N PRO A 55 8.67 17.47 7.24
CA PRO A 55 10.10 17.50 7.45
C PRO A 55 10.63 16.16 7.95
N TYR A 56 11.88 15.85 7.63
CA TYR A 56 12.57 14.67 8.14
C TYR A 56 12.96 14.85 9.63
N PRO A 57 12.71 13.85 10.49
CA PRO A 57 13.21 13.90 11.86
C PRO A 57 14.75 13.92 11.88
N LYS A 58 15.32 14.72 12.77
CA LYS A 58 16.78 14.89 12.87
C LYS A 58 17.47 13.55 13.14
N GLY A 59 18.49 13.22 12.34
CA GLY A 59 19.28 12.00 12.50
C GLY A 59 18.58 10.72 12.03
N LYS A 60 17.44 10.80 11.34
CA LYS A 60 16.79 9.64 10.71
C LYS A 60 17.10 9.58 9.21
N GLN A 61 17.10 8.37 8.67
CA GLN A 61 17.30 8.14 7.24
C GLN A 61 16.21 8.83 6.44
N LYS A 62 16.62 9.49 5.35
CA LYS A 62 15.69 10.07 4.37
C LYS A 62 15.10 8.95 3.53
N ASP A 63 13.78 8.96 3.42
CA ASP A 63 12.97 7.96 2.76
C ASP A 63 11.67 8.63 2.26
N LEU A 64 11.02 7.99 1.29
CA LEU A 64 9.71 8.39 0.80
C LEU A 64 8.70 8.48 1.94
N SER A 65 7.78 9.44 1.84
CA SER A 65 6.66 9.52 2.77
C SER A 65 5.76 8.29 2.61
N LEU A 66 4.97 8.00 3.64
CA LEU A 66 4.06 6.85 3.61
C LEU A 66 3.13 6.90 2.40
N ARG A 67 2.58 8.08 2.08
CA ARG A 67 1.66 8.24 0.95
C ARG A 67 2.32 8.15 -0.42
N GLU A 68 3.60 8.51 -0.53
CA GLU A 68 4.36 8.25 -1.76
C GLU A 68 4.55 6.73 -1.95
N LYS A 69 4.89 6.00 -0.88
CA LYS A 69 4.98 4.53 -0.94
C LYS A 69 3.65 3.86 -1.27
N GLU A 70 2.56 4.34 -0.68
CA GLU A 70 1.19 3.89 -1.02
C GLU A 70 0.89 4.11 -2.51
N ALA A 71 1.24 5.28 -3.05
CA ALA A 71 1.02 5.59 -4.45
C ALA A 71 1.82 4.67 -5.39
N LEU A 72 3.07 4.36 -5.05
CA LEU A 72 3.88 3.41 -5.80
C LEU A 72 3.28 1.99 -5.78
N ILE A 73 2.82 1.52 -4.62
CA ILE A 73 2.15 0.21 -4.50
C ILE A 73 0.88 0.16 -5.36
N GLU A 74 0.10 1.23 -5.36
CA GLU A 74 -1.13 1.30 -6.15
C GLU A 74 -0.83 1.42 -7.65
N GLN A 75 0.24 2.13 -8.02
CA GLN A 75 0.71 2.19 -9.39
C GLN A 75 1.20 0.82 -9.88
N ASP A 76 2.04 0.12 -9.10
CA ASP A 76 2.49 -1.24 -9.43
C ASP A 76 1.30 -2.18 -9.65
N ARG A 77 0.26 -2.06 -8.80
CA ARG A 77 -0.98 -2.83 -8.92
C ARG A 77 -1.75 -2.48 -10.20
N HIS A 78 -1.77 -1.22 -10.61
CA HIS A 78 -2.44 -0.77 -11.82
C HIS A 78 -1.67 -1.13 -13.10
N ASP A 79 -0.33 -1.02 -13.08
CA ASP A 79 0.53 -1.32 -14.22
C ASP A 79 0.48 -2.80 -14.59
N LEU A 80 0.33 -3.69 -13.61
CA LEU A 80 0.11 -5.12 -13.86
C LEU A 80 -1.28 -5.43 -14.43
N ILE A 81 -2.24 -4.51 -14.31
CA ILE A 81 -3.58 -4.62 -14.92
C ILE A 81 -3.58 -3.93 -16.31
N SER A 82 -2.48 -3.27 -16.69
CA SER A 82 -2.45 -2.33 -17.81
C SER A 82 -2.53 -2.95 -19.22
N THR A 83 -2.96 -2.08 -20.13
CA THR A 83 -3.70 -2.26 -21.39
C THR A 83 -3.03 -2.98 -22.56
N SER A 84 -1.82 -3.50 -22.43
CA SER A 84 -1.12 -4.24 -23.51
C SER A 84 -1.86 -5.49 -23.98
N HIS A 85 -2.79 -6.00 -23.17
CA HIS A 85 -3.57 -7.21 -23.39
C HIS A 85 -5.00 -6.90 -23.88
N GLY A 86 -5.27 -5.68 -24.40
CA GLY A 86 -6.62 -5.23 -24.78
C GLY A 86 -7.35 -6.09 -25.83
N ASN A 87 -6.66 -7.00 -26.50
CA ASN A 87 -7.24 -7.96 -27.47
C ASN A 87 -7.31 -9.41 -26.94
N MET A 88 -7.05 -9.64 -25.66
CA MET A 88 -7.14 -10.97 -25.04
C MET A 88 -8.52 -11.19 -24.44
N THR A 89 -9.00 -12.42 -24.52
CA THR A 89 -10.21 -12.83 -23.80
C THR A 89 -9.97 -12.77 -22.30
N VAL A 90 -11.05 -12.64 -21.52
CA VAL A 90 -10.97 -12.59 -20.05
C VAL A 90 -10.23 -13.81 -19.46
N ASN A 91 -10.34 -14.98 -20.11
CA ASN A 91 -9.66 -16.21 -19.71
C ASN A 91 -8.15 -16.16 -20.00
N GLU A 92 -7.73 -15.66 -21.17
CA GLU A 92 -6.31 -15.51 -21.51
C GLU A 92 -5.62 -14.47 -20.61
N LEU A 93 -6.33 -13.39 -20.27
CA LEU A 93 -5.87 -12.40 -19.28
C LEU A 93 -5.72 -13.03 -17.89
N PHE A 94 -6.67 -13.89 -17.49
CA PHE A 94 -6.63 -14.60 -16.23
C PHE A 94 -5.43 -15.56 -16.15
N ASP A 95 -5.23 -16.38 -17.18
CA ASP A 95 -4.12 -17.35 -17.24
C ASP A 95 -2.74 -16.66 -17.25
N PHE A 96 -2.62 -15.54 -17.97
CA PHE A 96 -1.39 -14.72 -17.99
C PHE A 96 -1.07 -14.14 -16.62
N TYR A 97 -2.07 -13.57 -15.94
CA TYR A 97 -1.91 -13.00 -14.61
C TYR A 97 -1.55 -14.06 -13.57
N GLU A 98 -2.17 -15.24 -13.66
CA GLU A 98 -1.94 -16.33 -12.72
C GLU A 98 -0.53 -16.92 -12.83
N LYS A 99 0.02 -17.03 -14.05
CA LYS A 99 1.31 -17.68 -14.30
C LYS A 99 2.50 -16.72 -14.35
N GLU A 100 2.43 -15.63 -15.11
CA GLU A 100 3.63 -14.86 -15.45
C GLU A 100 3.85 -13.72 -14.44
N ALA A 101 2.87 -12.84 -14.27
CA ALA A 101 3.00 -11.66 -13.44
C ALA A 101 3.11 -11.99 -11.95
N ARG A 102 2.33 -12.97 -11.47
CA ARG A 102 2.32 -13.35 -10.06
C ARG A 102 3.57 -14.12 -9.67
N GLU A 103 3.98 -15.13 -10.45
CA GLU A 103 5.14 -15.95 -10.09
C GLU A 103 6.44 -15.13 -10.13
N ASP A 104 6.67 -14.30 -11.14
CA ASP A 104 7.88 -13.48 -11.23
C ASP A 104 7.92 -12.41 -10.13
N TYR A 105 6.80 -11.73 -9.85
CA TYR A 105 6.73 -10.77 -8.75
C TYR A 105 6.95 -11.44 -7.39
N CYS A 106 6.29 -12.56 -7.12
CA CYS A 106 6.45 -13.28 -5.86
C CYS A 106 7.85 -13.91 -5.74
N ALA A 107 8.46 -14.37 -6.84
CA ALA A 107 9.79 -14.99 -6.86
C ALA A 107 10.91 -13.95 -6.72
N HIS A 108 10.85 -12.84 -7.46
CA HIS A 108 11.81 -11.74 -7.33
C HIS A 108 11.78 -11.16 -5.92
N ARG A 109 10.58 -10.96 -5.36
CA ARG A 109 10.42 -10.33 -4.06
C ARG A 109 10.73 -11.26 -2.88
N ARG A 110 10.59 -12.59 -3.03
CA ARG A 110 11.10 -13.59 -2.07
C ARG A 110 12.63 -13.61 -1.98
N LYS A 111 13.34 -13.23 -3.05
CA LYS A 111 14.82 -13.18 -3.06
C LYS A 111 15.41 -11.91 -2.41
N LEU A 112 14.57 -10.91 -2.12
CA LEU A 112 14.97 -9.66 -1.46
C LEU A 112 14.96 -9.76 0.09
N HIS A 113 14.65 -10.93 0.64
CA HIS A 113 14.66 -11.27 2.07
C HIS A 113 15.53 -12.50 2.33
#